data_AF-A0A8S4RJE2-F1
#
_entry.id   AF-A0A8S4RJE2-F1
#
_cell.length_a   1.000
_cell.length_b   1.000
_cell.length_c   1.000
_cell.angle_alpha   90.00
_cell.angle_beta   90.00
_cell.angle_gamma   90.00
#
_symmetry.space_group_name_H-M   'P 1'
#
loop_
_entity.id
_entity.type
_entity.pdbx_description
1 polymer ?
#
loop_
_entity_poly.entity_id
_entity_poly.type
_entity_poly.pdbx_seq_one_letter_code
_entity_poly.pdbx_strand_id
1 'polypeptide(L)'
;MSVKRYDHLFIKAGNLNPRNTRHVSRLILTHKPNSASYLKRSNAMCIAQYLEEEFIEDHAKTIRDLAGHTSDLKQFITNNEGKDLSISLFLFDEYLQKIA
;
A
#
# COMPACT_ATOMS: atom_id res chain seq x y z
N MET A 1 6.42 13.08 9.49
CA MET A 1 7.69 13.35 8.78
C MET A 1 7.58 12.68 7.42
N SER A 2 7.83 13.25 6.24
CA SER A 2 8.36 14.54 5.81
C SER A 2 7.91 14.75 4.35
N VAL A 3 7.10 15.78 4.10
CA VAL A 3 6.61 16.23 2.77
C VAL A 3 7.75 16.73 1.86
N LYS A 4 9.00 16.70 2.33
CA LYS A 4 10.16 17.36 1.69
C LYS A 4 10.85 16.54 0.61
N ARG A 5 10.42 15.32 0.29
CA ARG A 5 11.13 14.47 -0.69
C ARG A 5 10.76 14.74 -2.16
N TYR A 6 9.71 15.51 -2.45
CA TYR A 6 9.34 15.86 -3.83
C TYR A 6 9.77 17.27 -4.29
N ASP A 7 10.34 18.09 -3.40
CA ASP A 7 10.82 19.43 -3.78
C ASP A 7 11.92 19.37 -4.86
N HIS A 8 12.75 18.33 -4.85
CA HIS A 8 13.85 18.17 -5.82
C HIS A 8 13.38 17.80 -7.24
N LEU A 9 12.16 17.26 -7.41
CA LEU A 9 11.60 16.95 -8.73
C LEU A 9 10.97 18.17 -9.41
N PHE A 10 10.65 19.22 -8.65
CA PHE A 10 10.15 20.49 -9.19
C PHE A 10 11.28 21.50 -9.48
N ILE A 11 12.43 21.40 -8.80
CA ILE A 11 13.59 22.29 -9.01
C ILE A 11 14.54 21.72 -10.09
N LYS A 12 14.01 21.49 -11.29
CA LYS A 12 14.84 21.41 -12.51
C LYS A 12 14.31 22.27 -13.66
N ALA A 13 13.19 22.96 -13.42
CA ALA A 13 12.79 24.14 -14.18
C ALA A 13 13.26 25.36 -13.38
N GLY A 14 14.16 26.15 -13.97
CA GLY A 14 15.01 27.11 -13.26
C GLY A 14 14.30 28.15 -12.39
N ASN A 15 15.04 28.64 -11.38
CA ASN A 15 14.90 29.92 -10.68
C ASN A 15 13.51 30.57 -10.68
N LEU A 16 12.55 30.02 -9.93
CA LEU A 16 11.27 30.71 -9.67
C LEU A 16 10.99 30.83 -8.17
N ASN A 17 10.60 32.05 -7.78
CA ASN A 17 10.36 32.53 -6.43
C ASN A 17 9.15 31.79 -5.78
N PRO A 18 9.30 31.24 -4.55
CA PRO A 18 8.32 30.37 -3.92
C PRO A 18 7.01 31.03 -3.44
N ARG A 19 6.85 32.36 -3.54
CA ARG A 19 5.67 33.06 -2.97
C ARG A 19 4.40 33.04 -3.83
N ASN A 20 4.39 32.43 -5.02
CA ASN A 20 3.21 32.44 -5.88
C ASN A 20 2.89 31.06 -6.48
N THR A 21 2.43 30.16 -5.61
CA THR A 21 2.03 28.78 -5.92
C THR A 21 0.82 28.67 -6.85
N ARG A 22 0.05 29.74 -7.09
CA ARG A 22 -1.06 29.73 -8.06
C ARG A 22 -0.63 30.04 -9.50
N HIS A 23 0.60 30.49 -9.73
CA HIS A 23 1.14 30.75 -11.07
C HIS A 23 2.02 29.64 -11.63
N VAL A 24 2.60 28.78 -10.79
CA VAL A 24 3.39 27.63 -11.26
C VAL A 24 2.54 26.63 -12.05
N SER A 25 1.30 26.37 -11.64
CA SER A 25 0.39 25.50 -12.41
C SER A 25 0.01 26.10 -13.77
N ARG A 26 0.03 27.43 -13.90
CA ARG A 26 -0.28 28.13 -15.16
C ARG A 26 0.93 28.21 -16.10
N LEU A 27 2.15 28.29 -15.57
CA LEU A 27 3.36 28.39 -16.38
C LEU A 27 3.72 27.07 -17.10
N ILE A 28 3.47 25.92 -16.46
CA ILE A 28 3.71 24.59 -17.06
C ILE A 28 2.84 24.36 -18.32
N LEU A 29 1.68 25.01 -18.42
CA LEU A 29 0.73 24.82 -19.51
C LEU A 29 1.09 25.57 -20.80
N THR A 30 1.99 26.56 -20.76
CA THR A 30 2.20 27.46 -21.91
C THR A 30 3.35 27.08 -22.83
N HIS A 31 4.23 26.14 -22.44
CA HIS A 31 5.47 25.89 -23.19
C HIS A 31 5.85 24.44 -23.50
N LYS A 32 4.99 23.43 -23.26
CA LYS A 32 5.23 22.07 -23.80
C LYS A 32 3.95 21.34 -24.19
N PRO A 33 3.83 20.86 -25.45
CA PRO A 33 2.62 20.20 -25.98
C PRO A 33 2.26 18.87 -25.26
N ASN A 34 3.13 18.36 -24.37
CA ASN A 34 2.92 17.11 -23.64
C ASN A 34 2.65 17.28 -22.13
N SER A 35 2.40 18.49 -21.62
CA SER A 35 2.17 18.78 -20.19
C SER A 35 1.02 17.96 -19.57
N ALA A 36 -0.05 17.69 -20.34
CA ALA A 36 -1.16 16.85 -19.90
C ALA A 36 -0.75 15.39 -19.64
N SER A 37 0.25 14.87 -20.35
CA SER A 37 0.75 13.50 -20.16
C SER A 37 1.51 13.34 -18.84
N TYR A 38 2.27 14.37 -18.43
CA TYR A 38 2.98 14.41 -17.15
C TYR A 38 2.01 14.53 -15.98
N LEU A 39 0.95 15.33 -16.12
CA LEU A 39 -0.07 15.51 -15.08
C LEU A 39 -0.94 14.25 -14.90
N LYS A 40 -1.26 13.57 -16.00
CA LYS A 40 -1.90 12.24 -15.95
C LYS A 40 -1.01 11.22 -15.25
N ARG A 41 0.29 11.22 -15.55
CA ARG A 41 1.26 10.30 -14.95
C ARG A 41 1.52 10.60 -13.47
N SER A 42 1.55 11.87 -13.07
CA SER A 42 1.65 12.25 -11.66
C SER A 42 0.40 11.86 -10.87
N ASN A 43 -0.79 12.02 -11.45
CA ASN A 43 -2.03 11.61 -10.81
C ASN A 43 -2.09 10.09 -10.63
N ALA A 44 -1.70 9.32 -11.65
CA ALA A 44 -1.60 7.88 -11.56
C ALA A 44 -0.57 7.44 -10.49
N MET A 45 0.55 8.14 -10.37
CA MET A 45 1.57 7.89 -9.35
C MET A 45 1.04 8.15 -7.93
N CYS A 46 0.32 9.25 -7.70
CA CYS A 46 -0.29 9.54 -6.39
C CYS A 46 -1.35 8.51 -6.02
N ILE A 47 -2.17 8.06 -6.98
CA ILE A 47 -3.17 7.01 -6.73
C ILE A 47 -2.48 5.67 -6.41
N ALA A 48 -1.43 5.30 -7.15
CA ALA A 48 -0.68 4.08 -6.90
C ALA A 48 -0.04 4.09 -5.49
N GLN A 49 0.57 5.20 -5.08
CA GLN A 49 1.15 5.35 -3.75
C GLN A 49 0.09 5.21 -2.65
N TYR A 50 -1.05 5.87 -2.82
CA TYR A 50 -2.16 5.79 -1.85
C TYR A 50 -2.70 4.35 -1.74
N LEU A 51 -2.83 3.65 -2.87
CA LEU A 51 -3.23 2.24 -2.85
C LEU A 51 -2.18 1.35 -2.16
N GLU A 52 -0.90 1.63 -2.37
CA GLU A 52 0.19 0.89 -1.74
C GLU A 52 0.15 1.05 -0.22
N GLU A 53 0.18 2.29 0.25
CA GLU A 53 0.25 2.65 1.68
C GLU A 53 -1.01 2.25 2.45
N GLU A 54 -2.20 2.45 1.88
CA GLU A 54 -3.45 2.32 2.63
C GLU A 54 -4.17 0.97 2.43
N PHE A 55 -3.76 0.16 1.43
CA PHE A 55 -4.49 -1.07 1.10
C PHE A 55 -3.59 -2.25 0.82
N ILE A 56 -2.57 -2.11 -0.04
CA ILE A 56 -1.80 -3.28 -0.52
C ILE A 56 -1.00 -3.91 0.61
N GLU A 57 -0.35 -3.10 1.45
CA GLU A 57 0.44 -3.62 2.59
C GLU A 57 -0.42 -4.41 3.57
N ASP A 58 -1.54 -3.83 4.01
CA ASP A 58 -2.45 -4.46 4.96
C ASP A 58 -3.11 -5.71 4.35
N HIS A 59 -3.58 -5.65 3.11
CA HIS A 59 -4.16 -6.81 2.44
C HIS A 59 -3.14 -7.94 2.27
N ALA A 60 -1.90 -7.63 1.89
CA ALA A 60 -0.86 -8.65 1.75
C ALA A 60 -0.57 -9.36 3.08
N LYS A 61 -0.61 -8.62 4.19
CA LYS A 61 -0.47 -9.19 5.53
C LYS A 61 -1.67 -10.06 5.90
N THR A 62 -2.90 -9.56 5.77
CA THR A 62 -4.12 -10.32 6.07
C THR A 62 -4.21 -11.60 5.25
N ILE A 63 -3.90 -11.55 3.95
CA ILE A 63 -3.89 -12.74 3.08
C ILE A 63 -2.88 -13.76 3.59
N ARG A 64 -1.68 -13.33 3.99
CA ARG A 64 -0.64 -14.21 4.53
C ARG A 64 -1.07 -14.87 5.84
N ASP A 65 -1.67 -14.11 6.75
CA ASP A 65 -2.13 -14.62 8.05
C ASP A 65 -3.24 -15.67 7.85
N LEU A 66 -4.25 -15.37 7.01
CA LEU A 66 -5.32 -16.31 6.68
C LEU A 66 -4.80 -17.56 5.94
N ALA A 67 -3.84 -17.41 5.04
CA ALA A 67 -3.20 -18.54 4.37
C ALA A 67 -2.43 -19.43 5.35
N GLY A 68 -1.76 -18.84 6.34
CA GLY A 68 -1.13 -19.57 7.45
C GLY A 68 -2.15 -20.37 8.24
N HIS A 69 -3.21 -19.70 8.73
CA HIS A 69 -4.28 -20.34 9.49
C HIS A 69 -4.96 -21.50 8.73
N THR A 70 -5.25 -21.33 7.44
CA THR A 70 -5.85 -22.41 6.63
C THR A 70 -4.87 -23.56 6.38
N SER A 71 -3.57 -23.29 6.28
CA SER A 71 -2.53 -24.32 6.23
C SER A 71 -2.45 -25.12 7.53
N ASP A 72 -2.53 -24.46 8.69
CA ASP A 72 -2.54 -25.11 10.01
C ASP A 72 -3.79 -25.98 10.17
N LEU A 73 -4.97 -25.46 9.81
CA LEU A 73 -6.21 -26.23 9.81
C LEU A 73 -6.13 -27.48 8.93
N LYS A 74 -5.53 -27.37 7.74
CA LYS A 74 -5.29 -28.53 6.86
C LYS A 74 -4.41 -29.57 7.55
N GLN A 75 -3.37 -29.15 8.26
CA GLN A 75 -2.51 -30.07 9.01
C GLN A 75 -3.29 -30.76 10.14
N PHE A 76 -4.16 -30.07 10.86
CA PHE A 76 -4.99 -30.68 11.91
C PHE A 76 -5.91 -31.77 11.37
N ILE A 77 -6.42 -31.61 10.15
CA ILE A 77 -7.31 -32.58 9.50
C ILE A 77 -6.52 -33.78 8.96
N THR A 78 -5.34 -33.53 8.38
CA THR A 78 -4.58 -34.55 7.62
C THR A 78 -3.58 -35.32 8.48
N ASN A 79 -3.03 -34.70 9.52
CA ASN A 79 -2.13 -35.36 10.45
C ASN A 79 -2.91 -36.30 11.36
N ASN A 80 -2.30 -37.44 11.72
CA ASN A 80 -2.89 -38.46 12.60
C ASN A 80 -4.31 -38.89 12.19
N GLU A 81 -4.65 -38.80 10.90
CA GLU A 81 -5.99 -39.09 10.37
C GLU A 81 -7.11 -38.23 11.01
N GLY A 82 -6.77 -37.03 11.50
CA GLY A 82 -7.72 -36.11 12.12
C GLY A 82 -8.20 -36.54 13.52
N LYS A 83 -7.56 -37.52 14.16
CA LYS A 83 -7.92 -37.99 15.51
C LYS A 83 -7.85 -36.88 16.57
N ASP A 84 -6.92 -35.93 16.37
CA ASP A 84 -6.70 -34.81 17.29
C ASP A 84 -7.47 -33.54 16.88
N LEU A 85 -8.32 -33.59 15.85
CA LEU A 85 -8.93 -32.40 15.26
C LEU A 85 -9.72 -31.55 16.27
N SER A 86 -10.49 -32.19 17.15
CA SER A 86 -11.32 -31.47 18.13
C SER A 86 -10.49 -30.68 19.14
N ILE A 87 -9.38 -31.26 19.63
CA ILE A 87 -8.48 -30.57 20.57
C ILE A 87 -7.62 -29.54 19.85
N SER A 88 -7.16 -29.82 18.64
CA SER A 88 -6.42 -28.86 17.82
C SER A 88 -7.27 -27.64 17.48
N LEU A 89 -8.55 -27.80 17.15
CA LEU A 89 -9.46 -26.68 16.93
C LEU A 89 -9.70 -25.85 18.19
N PHE A 90 -9.88 -26.49 19.35
CA PHE A 90 -10.03 -25.79 20.62
C PHE A 90 -8.78 -24.94 20.95
N LEU A 91 -7.58 -25.52 20.83
CA LEU A 91 -6.34 -24.79 21.07
C LEU A 91 -6.08 -23.69 20.03
N PHE A 92 -6.50 -23.92 18.78
CA PHE A 92 -6.39 -22.93 17.72
C PHE A 92 -7.33 -21.75 17.95
N ASP A 93 -8.55 -21.98 18.43
CA ASP A 93 -9.47 -20.91 18.84
C ASP A 93 -8.89 -20.08 20.00
N GLU A 94 -8.35 -20.75 21.03
CA GLU A 94 -7.64 -20.09 22.14
C GLU A 94 -6.42 -19.28 21.68
N TYR A 95 -5.74 -19.72 20.62
CA TYR A 95 -4.65 -18.98 19.99
C TYR A 95 -5.18 -17.73 19.28
N LEU A 96 -6.22 -17.87 18.45
CA LEU A 96 -6.82 -16.76 17.71
C LEU A 96 -7.34 -15.67 18.67
N GLN A 97 -8.00 -16.04 19.77
CA GLN A 97 -8.49 -15.09 20.77
C GLN A 97 -7.36 -14.28 21.45
N LYS A 98 -6.12 -14.76 21.43
CA LYS A 98 -4.96 -14.07 22.03
C LYS A 98 -4.24 -13.15 21.05
N ILE A 99 -4.36 -13.40 19.75
CA ILE A 99 -3.69 -12.62 18.71
C ILE A 99 -4.62 -11.63 18.00
N ALA A 100 -5.93 -11.84 18.11
CA ALA A 100 -6.97 -10.90 17.69
C ALA A 100 -7.09 -9.72 18.68
#